data_AF-A0A5C8MMT7-F1
#
_entry.id   AF-A0A5C8MMT7-F1
#
_cell.length_a   1.000
_cell.length_b   1.000
_cell.length_c   1.000
_cell.angle_alpha   90.00
_cell.angle_beta   90.00
_cell.angle_gamma   90.00
#
_symmetry.space_group_name_H-M   'P 1'
#
loop_
_entity.id
_entity.type
_entity.pdbx_description
1 polymer ?
#
loop_
_entity_poly.entity_id
_entity_poly.type
_entity_poly.pdbx_seq_one_letter_code
_entity_poly.pdbx_strand_id
1 'polypeptide(L)'
;DKERRKYSAHFMMWLNSYDEGKEIVLNEFKFIPAYDGYDSSEISDPLSKEIYDYAQQGKTIGWVFMGYPTGWGMDKLGVNIQKYVSGKMKWDELIANSKKEWEEARNK
;
A
#
# COMPACT_ATOMS: atom_id res chain seq x y z
N ASP A 1 -20.29 21.45 3.75
CA ASP A 1 -19.07 20.97 3.05
C ASP A 1 -17.74 21.57 3.49
N LYS A 2 -17.56 22.90 3.58
CA LYS A 2 -16.27 23.49 4.01
C LYS A 2 -15.93 23.18 5.47
N GLU A 3 -16.86 23.43 6.39
CA GLU A 3 -16.66 23.13 7.81
C GLU A 3 -16.38 21.64 8.06
N ARG A 4 -17.13 20.74 7.42
CA ARG A 4 -16.88 19.29 7.52
C ARG A 4 -15.44 18.94 7.09
N ARG A 5 -14.97 19.45 5.95
CA ARG A 5 -13.60 19.21 5.48
C ARG A 5 -12.56 19.75 6.46
N LYS A 6 -12.80 20.92 7.06
CA LYS A 6 -11.93 21.52 8.09
C LYS A 6 -11.82 20.63 9.32
N TYR A 7 -12.94 20.18 9.89
CA TYR A 7 -12.92 19.31 11.07
C TYR A 7 -12.32 17.93 10.78
N SER A 8 -12.55 17.36 9.60
CA SER A 8 -11.88 16.11 9.19
C SER A 8 -10.36 16.28 9.09
N ALA A 9 -9.88 17.39 8.52
CA ALA A 9 -8.44 17.67 8.46
C ALA A 9 -7.84 17.88 9.86
N HIS A 10 -8.54 18.60 10.75
CA HIS A 10 -8.12 18.76 12.14
C HIS A 10 -8.02 17.43 12.88
N PHE A 11 -8.99 16.52 12.67
CA PHE A 11 -8.94 15.19 13.26
C PHE A 11 -7.72 14.40 12.78
N MET A 12 -7.42 14.39 11.48
CA MET A 12 -6.23 13.71 10.95
C MET A 12 -4.93 14.29 11.49
N MET A 13 -4.86 15.62 11.61
CA MET A 13 -3.70 16.30 12.18
C MET A 13 -3.53 15.98 13.67
N TRP A 14 -4.63 16.01 14.44
CA TRP A 14 -4.64 15.62 15.85
C TRP A 14 -4.11 14.18 16.01
N LEU A 15 -4.65 13.24 15.24
CA LEU A 15 -4.30 11.81 15.30
C LEU A 15 -2.82 11.54 15.06
N ASN A 16 -2.15 12.33 14.19
CA ASN A 16 -0.75 12.07 13.83
C ASN A 16 0.26 13.00 14.50
N SER A 17 -0.18 14.08 15.15
CA SER A 17 0.73 15.11 15.69
C SER A 17 0.75 15.18 17.22
N TYR A 18 -0.33 14.77 17.88
CA TYR A 18 -0.47 14.85 19.34
C TYR A 18 -0.17 13.49 19.98
N ASP A 19 0.42 13.50 21.18
CA ASP A 19 0.89 12.30 21.87
C ASP A 19 -0.21 11.24 22.02
N GLU A 20 -1.42 11.64 22.44
CA GLU A 20 -2.57 10.73 22.56
C GLU A 20 -2.96 10.11 21.21
N GLY A 21 -2.92 10.90 20.13
CA GLY A 21 -3.20 10.39 18.78
C GLY A 21 -2.13 9.40 18.31
N LYS A 22 -0.85 9.72 18.57
CA LYS A 22 0.28 8.87 18.21
C LYS A 22 0.27 7.55 18.95
N GLU A 23 -0.09 7.56 20.24
CA GLU A 23 -0.27 6.37 21.07
C GLU A 23 -1.35 5.44 20.47
N ILE A 24 -2.49 6.00 20.04
CA ILE A 24 -3.54 5.23 19.37
C ILE A 24 -3.03 4.60 18.06
N VAL A 25 -2.31 5.37 17.23
CA VAL A 25 -1.78 4.87 15.95
C VAL A 25 -0.76 3.75 16.17
N LEU A 26 0.16 3.93 17.12
CA LEU A 26 1.24 3.00 17.38
C LEU A 26 0.79 1.75 18.13
N ASN A 27 0.01 1.90 19.21
CA ASN A 27 -0.18 0.83 20.18
C ASN A 27 -1.58 0.19 20.11
N GLU A 28 -2.62 0.97 19.80
CA GLU A 28 -3.98 0.45 19.64
C GLU A 28 -4.21 -0.10 18.23
N PHE A 29 -3.90 0.69 17.20
CA PHE A 29 -4.04 0.28 15.80
C PHE A 29 -2.89 -0.59 15.33
N LYS A 30 -1.73 -0.50 15.99
CA LYS A 30 -0.50 -1.21 15.61
C LYS A 30 -0.10 -0.92 14.17
N PHE A 31 -0.28 0.33 13.76
CA PHE A 31 0.12 0.77 12.44
C PHE A 31 1.60 1.17 12.45
N ILE A 32 2.26 0.94 11.33
CA ILE A 32 3.60 1.44 11.08
C ILE A 32 3.48 2.95 10.78
N PRO A 33 4.15 3.83 11.54
CA PRO A 33 4.07 5.28 11.31
C PRO A 33 4.47 5.66 9.89
N ALA A 34 3.65 6.50 9.26
CA ALA A 34 3.86 7.02 7.92
C ALA A 34 4.21 8.52 7.88
N TYR A 35 4.28 9.17 9.05
CA TYR A 35 4.61 10.59 9.21
C TYR A 35 5.81 10.76 10.13
N ASP A 36 6.48 11.90 10.00
CA ASP A 36 7.59 12.29 10.87
C ASP A 36 7.12 12.56 12.31
N GLY A 37 8.04 12.44 13.28
CA GLY A 37 7.81 12.80 14.68
C GLY A 37 7.22 11.70 15.55
N TYR A 38 7.10 10.47 15.05
CA TYR A 38 6.88 9.28 15.87
C TYR A 38 8.22 8.77 16.43
N ASP A 39 8.22 8.30 17.68
CA ASP A 39 9.37 7.58 18.21
C ASP A 39 9.32 6.12 17.72
N SER A 40 10.14 5.81 16.72
CA SER A 40 10.23 4.44 16.16
C SER A 40 10.66 3.39 17.19
N SER A 41 11.23 3.79 18.34
CA SER A 41 11.57 2.85 19.40
C SER A 41 10.34 2.30 20.13
N GLU A 42 9.20 3.00 20.04
CA GLU A 42 7.91 2.61 20.64
C GLU A 42 7.13 1.60 19.78
N ILE A 43 7.62 1.27 18.58
CA ILE A 43 7.06 0.18 17.76
C ILE A 43 7.32 -1.14 18.49
N SER A 44 6.33 -1.60 19.24
CA SER A 44 6.42 -2.78 20.12
C SER A 44 6.29 -4.10 19.37
N ASP A 45 5.59 -4.13 18.23
CA ASP A 45 5.42 -5.31 17.41
C ASP A 45 6.70 -5.61 16.60
N PRO A 46 7.37 -6.77 16.80
CA PRO A 46 8.64 -7.06 16.14
C PRO A 46 8.56 -7.11 14.61
N LEU A 47 7.44 -7.56 14.05
CA LEU A 47 7.25 -7.61 12.59
C LEU A 47 7.10 -6.20 12.01
N SER A 48 6.33 -5.34 12.67
CA SER A 48 6.15 -3.94 12.30
C SER A 48 7.47 -3.17 12.34
N LYS A 49 8.30 -3.45 13.36
CA LYS A 49 9.64 -2.87 13.48
C LYS A 49 10.56 -3.29 12.32
N GLU A 50 10.57 -4.59 11.99
CA GLU A 50 11.37 -5.09 10.86
C GLU A 50 10.93 -4.45 9.53
N ILE A 51 9.62 -4.33 9.30
CA ILE A 51 9.09 -3.67 8.09
C ILE A 51 9.47 -2.19 8.04
N TYR A 52 9.39 -1.48 9.17
CA TYR A 52 9.81 -0.08 9.26
C TYR A 52 11.30 0.08 8.91
N ASP A 53 12.16 -0.74 9.50
CA ASP A 53 13.60 -0.71 9.24
C ASP A 53 13.93 -1.04 7.78
N TYR A 54 13.24 -2.02 7.18
CA TYR A 54 13.36 -2.31 5.74
C TYR A 54 12.95 -1.12 4.87
N ALA A 55 11.88 -0.42 5.23
CA ALA A 55 11.42 0.76 4.52
C ALA A 55 12.42 1.93 4.63
N GLN A 56 12.94 2.20 5.84
CA GLN A 56 13.94 3.25 6.07
C GLN A 56 15.25 2.98 5.35
N GLN A 57 15.65 1.70 5.22
CA GLN A 57 16.84 1.30 4.47
C GLN A 57 16.64 1.32 2.94
N GLY A 58 15.47 1.70 2.45
CA GLY A 58 15.16 1.69 1.02
C GLY A 58 15.13 0.28 0.42
N LYS A 59 14.96 -0.76 1.25
CA LYS A 59 14.87 -2.18 0.83
C LYS A 59 13.46 -2.58 0.39
N THR A 60 12.66 -1.60 -0.01
CA THR A 60 11.30 -1.79 -0.47
C THR A 60 11.19 -1.43 -1.94
N ILE A 61 10.19 -2.02 -2.60
CA ILE A 61 9.80 -1.61 -3.95
C ILE A 61 8.59 -0.66 -3.84
N GLY A 62 8.58 0.39 -4.66
CA GLY A 62 7.48 1.34 -4.70
C GLY A 62 6.16 0.66 -5.06
N TRP A 63 5.07 1.07 -4.42
CA TRP A 63 3.74 0.54 -4.70
C TRP A 63 3.22 1.09 -6.04
N VAL A 64 3.38 0.32 -7.11
CA VAL A 64 2.92 0.69 -8.46
C VAL A 64 1.42 0.40 -8.69
N PHE A 65 0.68 0.05 -7.63
CA PHE A 65 -0.73 -0.36 -7.73
C PHE A 65 -1.64 0.71 -8.34
N MET A 66 -1.29 1.99 -8.18
CA MET A 66 -2.03 3.11 -8.77
C MET A 66 -1.49 3.53 -10.14
N GLY A 67 -0.43 2.89 -10.63
CA GLY A 67 0.20 3.19 -11.91
C GLY A 67 -0.41 2.43 -13.09
N TYR A 68 -1.35 1.51 -12.82
CA TYR A 68 -2.01 0.70 -13.84
C TYR A 68 -3.51 1.00 -13.97
N PRO A 69 -4.14 0.65 -15.10
CA PRO A 69 -5.59 0.86 -15.28
C PRO A 69 -6.41 0.18 -14.18
N THR A 70 -7.48 0.83 -13.74
CA THR A 70 -8.41 0.27 -12.74
C THR A 70 -8.86 -1.13 -13.16
N GLY A 71 -8.82 -2.07 -12.22
CA GLY A 71 -9.20 -3.47 -12.45
C GLY A 71 -8.12 -4.32 -13.13
N TRP A 72 -7.16 -3.73 -13.86
CA TRP A 72 -6.14 -4.53 -14.57
C TRP A 72 -5.31 -5.41 -13.62
N GLY A 73 -4.80 -4.85 -12.53
CA GLY A 73 -3.96 -5.60 -11.59
C GLY A 73 -4.68 -6.79 -10.97
N MET A 74 -5.94 -6.60 -10.55
CA MET A 74 -6.74 -7.62 -9.87
C MET A 74 -7.37 -8.61 -10.87
N ASP A 75 -8.03 -8.10 -11.91
CA ASP A 75 -8.91 -8.90 -12.78
C ASP A 75 -8.17 -9.52 -13.97
N LYS A 76 -6.96 -9.04 -14.29
CA LYS A 76 -6.17 -9.47 -15.44
C LYS A 76 -4.83 -10.06 -15.02
N LEU A 77 -3.94 -9.22 -14.49
CA LEU A 77 -2.60 -9.66 -14.07
C LEU A 77 -2.69 -10.75 -13.00
N GLY A 78 -3.47 -10.55 -11.94
CA GLY A 78 -3.66 -11.53 -10.87
C GLY A 78 -4.19 -12.87 -11.38
N VAL A 79 -5.17 -12.86 -12.29
CA VAL A 79 -5.73 -14.08 -12.90
C VAL A 79 -4.69 -14.82 -13.74
N ASN A 80 -3.87 -14.11 -14.52
CA ASN A 80 -2.81 -14.73 -15.31
C ASN A 80 -1.70 -15.31 -14.42
N ILE A 81 -1.32 -14.61 -13.33
CA ILE A 81 -0.39 -15.15 -12.31
C ILE A 81 -0.94 -16.45 -11.71
N GLN A 82 -2.21 -16.49 -11.32
CA GLN A 82 -2.83 -17.71 -10.77
C GLN A 82 -2.80 -18.88 -11.77
N LYS A 83 -3.05 -18.62 -13.06
CA LYS A 83 -2.94 -19.65 -14.11
C LYS A 83 -1.50 -20.15 -14.26
N TYR A 84 -0.51 -19.26 -14.21
CA TYR A 84 0.90 -19.63 -14.29
C TYR A 84 1.33 -20.49 -13.10
N VAL A 85 1.03 -20.06 -11.88
CA VAL A 85 1.36 -20.81 -10.65
C VAL A 85 0.68 -22.19 -10.62
N SER A 86 -0.52 -22.32 -11.19
CA SER A 86 -1.22 -23.60 -11.30
C SER A 86 -0.80 -24.47 -12.50
N GLY A 87 0.20 -24.03 -13.29
CA GLY A 87 0.70 -24.77 -14.46
C GLY A 87 -0.24 -24.75 -15.67
N LYS A 88 -1.31 -23.94 -15.64
CA LYS A 88 -2.31 -23.80 -16.72
C LYS A 88 -1.94 -22.75 -17.77
N MET A 89 -0.81 -22.07 -17.58
CA MET A 89 -0.32 -21.00 -18.46
C MET A 89 1.21 -20.97 -18.38
N LYS A 90 1.87 -20.74 -19.52
CA LYS A 90 3.33 -20.54 -19.56
C LYS A 90 3.70 -19.12 -19.15
N TRP A 91 4.94 -18.93 -18.70
CA TRP A 91 5.44 -17.60 -18.33
C TRP A 91 5.31 -16.58 -19.47
N ASP A 92 5.71 -16.96 -20.68
CA ASP A 92 5.64 -16.06 -21.84
C ASP A 92 4.20 -15.68 -22.20
N GLU A 93 3.24 -16.60 -22.02
CA GLU A 93 1.82 -16.34 -22.22
C GLU A 93 1.26 -15.37 -21.18
N LEU A 94 1.67 -15.51 -19.90
CA LEU A 94 1.31 -14.57 -18.85
C LEU A 94 1.75 -13.16 -19.23
N ILE A 95 3.04 -12.99 -19.58
CA ILE A 95 3.61 -11.69 -19.90
C ILE A 95 2.92 -11.07 -21.13
N ALA A 96 2.73 -11.86 -22.20
CA ALA A 96 2.09 -11.39 -23.42
C ALA A 96 0.63 -10.97 -23.17
N ASN A 97 -0.15 -11.81 -22.48
CA ASN A 97 -1.57 -11.54 -22.22
C ASN A 97 -1.73 -10.32 -21.31
N SER A 98 -0.97 -10.24 -20.21
CA SER A 98 -1.07 -9.12 -19.29
C SER A 98 -0.72 -7.77 -19.93
N LYS A 99 0.28 -7.73 -20.84
CA LYS A 99 0.60 -6.51 -21.61
C LYS A 99 -0.54 -6.11 -22.55
N LYS A 100 -1.08 -7.05 -23.31
CA LYS A 100 -2.21 -6.81 -24.20
C LYS A 100 -3.42 -6.26 -23.44
N GLU A 101 -3.78 -6.90 -22.32
CA GLU A 101 -4.91 -6.49 -21.48
C GLU A 101 -4.70 -5.11 -20.84
N TRP A 102 -3.44 -4.72 -20.58
CA TRP A 102 -3.11 -3.37 -20.12
C TRP A 102 -3.38 -2.33 -21.21
N GLU A 103 -2.86 -2.59 -22.41
CA GLU A 103 -2.99 -1.69 -23.57
C GLU A 103 -4.46 -1.45 -23.91
N GLU A 104 -5.27 -2.51 -23.95
CA GLU A 104 -6.72 -2.44 -24.17
C GLU A 104 -7.45 -1.60 -23.11
N ALA A 105 -7.02 -1.68 -21.85
CA ALA A 105 -7.61 -0.90 -20.77
C ALA A 105 -7.23 0.58 -20.79
N ARG A 106 -6.10 0.95 -21.42
CA ARG A 106 -5.65 2.34 -21.57
C ARG A 106 -6.18 3.05 -22.81
N ASN A 107 -6.60 2.30 -23.83
CA ASN A 107 -7.08 2.84 -25.10
C ASN A 107 -8.58 3.21 -25.08
N LYS A 108 -9.15 3.40 -23.88
CA LYS A 108 -10.53 3.85 -23.65
C LYS A 108 -10.53 5.24 -23.03
#